data_AF-A0A420DAP5-F1
#
_entry.id   AF-A0A420DAP5-F1
#
_cell.length_a   1.000
_cell.length_b   1.000
_cell.length_c   1.000
_cell.angle_alpha   90.00
_cell.angle_beta   90.00
_cell.angle_gamma   90.00
#
_symmetry.space_group_name_H-M   'P 1'
#
loop_
_entity.id
_entity.type
_entity.pdbx_description
1 polymer ?
#
loop_
_entity_poly.entity_id
_entity_poly.type
_entity_poly.pdbx_seq_one_letter_code
_entity_poly.pdbx_strand_id
1 'polypeptide(L)' 'MKSFKFYLATIIFSLSFVACAAPPRPPKPPKHPRHGSKPMPPGQAKKIYGTKSAKPFAPGQNK' A
#
# COMPACT_ATOMS: atom_id res chain seq x y z
N MET A 1 2.67 -43.90 29.78
CA MET A 1 2.83 -42.48 29.37
C MET A 1 2.99 -42.32 27.85
N LYS A 2 2.10 -42.91 27.03
CA LYS A 2 2.15 -42.76 25.56
C LYS A 2 1.21 -41.66 25.07
N SER A 3 0.04 -41.53 25.69
CA SER A 3 -0.98 -40.52 25.41
C SER A 3 -0.51 -39.09 25.66
N PHE A 4 0.33 -38.87 26.67
CA PHE A 4 0.86 -37.54 27.00
C PHE A 4 1.68 -36.93 25.86
N LYS A 5 2.47 -37.75 25.16
CA LYS A 5 3.26 -37.29 24.00
C LYS A 5 2.36 -36.92 22.82
N PHE A 6 1.24 -37.63 22.64
CA PHE A 6 0.25 -37.30 21.62
C PHE A 6 -0.47 -35.98 21.93
N TYR A 7 -0.89 -35.76 23.18
CA TYR A 7 -1.51 -34.48 23.58
C TYR A 7 -0.56 -33.29 23.40
N LEU A 8 0.71 -33.46 23.80
CA LEU A 8 1.73 -32.42 23.64
C LEU A 8 1.96 -32.09 22.16
N ALA A 9 2.04 -33.11 21.30
CA ALA A 9 2.20 -32.92 19.86
C ALA A 9 0.99 -32.23 19.22
N THR A 10 -0.24 -32.59 19.61
CA THR A 10 -1.46 -31.97 19.08
C THR A 10 -1.60 -30.49 19.47
N ILE A 11 -1.19 -30.14 20.70
CA ILE A 11 -1.21 -28.74 21.16
C ILE A 11 -0.23 -27.92 20.33
N ILE A 12 1.02 -28.35 20.21
CA ILE A 12 2.05 -27.63 19.43
C ILE A 12 1.63 -27.44 17.97
N PHE A 13 1.04 -28.47 17.36
CA PHE A 13 0.54 -28.39 15.99
C PHE A 13 -0.58 -27.37 15.82
N SER A 14 -1.53 -27.32 16.76
CA SER A 14 -2.65 -26.37 16.71
C SER A 14 -2.21 -24.91 16.85
N LEU A 15 -1.20 -24.63 17.68
CA LEU A 15 -0.67 -23.27 17.89
C LEU A 15 0.00 -22.68 16.64
N SER A 16 0.46 -23.53 15.71
CA SER A 16 1.18 -23.08 14.52
C SER A 16 0.29 -22.37 13.48
N PHE A 17 -1.04 -22.54 13.57
CA PHE A 17 -1.99 -21.93 12.62
C PHE A 17 -2.54 -20.56 13.07
N VAL A 18 -2.17 -20.06 14.26
CA VAL A 18 -2.74 -18.82 14.84
C VAL A 18 -2.20 -17.53 14.18
N ALA A 19 -1.09 -17.59 13.43
CA ALA A 19 -0.38 -16.40 12.98
C ALA A 19 -0.78 -15.84 11.59
N CYS A 20 -1.94 -16.20 11.05
CA CYS A 20 -2.42 -15.63 9.77
C CYS A 20 -3.27 -14.36 9.98
N ALA A 21 -2.68 -13.30 10.53
CA ALA A 21 -3.31 -11.98 10.62
C ALA A 21 -2.65 -11.02 9.62
N ALA A 22 -3.41 -10.55 8.62
CA ALA A 22 -2.95 -9.51 7.72
C ALA A 22 -2.77 -8.18 8.49
N PRO A 23 -1.66 -7.45 8.30
CA PRO A 23 -1.44 -6.20 9.02
C PRO A 23 -2.53 -5.17 8.68
N PRO A 24 -2.94 -4.31 9.63
CA PRO A 24 -3.86 -3.23 9.36
C PRO A 24 -3.36 -2.37 8.19
N ARG A 25 -4.24 -2.07 7.24
CA ARG A 25 -3.88 -1.13 6.16
C ARG A 25 -3.56 0.23 6.78
N PRO A 26 -2.49 0.91 6.34
CA PRO A 26 -2.19 2.25 6.82
C PRO A 26 -3.37 3.18 6.53
N PRO A 27 -3.61 4.18 7.40
CA PRO A 27 -4.68 5.15 7.19
C PRO A 27 -4.49 5.81 5.82
N LYS A 28 -5.58 5.87 5.06
CA LYS A 28 -5.61 6.54 3.75
C LYS A 28 -5.18 8.00 3.96
N PRO A 29 -4.22 8.54 3.18
CA PRO A 29 -3.82 9.92 3.34
C PRO A 29 -5.03 10.84 3.19
N PRO A 30 -5.09 11.96 3.94
CA PRO A 30 -6.18 12.92 3.82
C PRO A 30 -6.33 13.31 2.35
N LYS A 31 -7.56 13.20 1.82
CA LYS A 31 -7.88 13.76 0.50
C LYS A 31 -7.59 15.26 0.60
N HIS A 32 -6.54 15.72 -0.08
CA HIS A 32 -6.28 17.15 -0.20
C HIS A 32 -7.57 17.86 -0.65
N PRO A 33 -7.92 19.01 -0.05
CA PRO A 33 -9.10 19.75 -0.44
C PRO A 33 -8.96 20.06 -1.93
N ARG A 34 -9.94 19.59 -2.72
CA ARG A 34 -10.11 19.96 -4.13
C ARG A 34 -10.54 21.43 -4.19
N HIS A 35 -9.65 22.34 -3.83
CA HIS A 35 -9.82 23.74 -4.16
C HIS A 35 -9.45 23.93 -5.63
N GLY A 36 -10.50 24.13 -6.44
CA GLY A 36 -10.52 24.87 -7.71
C GLY A 36 -9.46 24.49 -8.74
N SER A 37 -9.86 23.76 -9.78
CA SER A 37 -9.28 23.81 -11.14
C SER A 37 -7.74 23.91 -11.25
N LYS A 38 -6.98 23.29 -10.36
CA LYS A 38 -5.51 23.28 -10.46
C LYS A 38 -5.12 22.37 -11.62
N PRO A 39 -4.16 22.78 -12.46
CA PRO A 39 -3.66 21.93 -13.54
C PRO A 39 -3.13 20.63 -12.95
N MET A 40 -3.30 19.55 -13.72
CA MET A 40 -2.90 18.20 -13.33
C MET A 40 -1.42 18.19 -12.87
N PRO A 41 -1.09 17.55 -11.73
CA PRO A 41 0.29 17.48 -11.28
C PRO A 41 1.22 16.86 -12.34
N PRO A 42 2.45 17.38 -12.53
CA PRO A 42 3.33 16.98 -13.62
C PRO A 42 3.69 15.49 -13.59
N GLY A 43 3.81 14.90 -12.39
CA GLY A 43 4.05 13.46 -12.24
C GLY A 43 2.87 12.60 -12.68
N GLN A 44 1.65 13.09 -12.51
CA GLN A 44 0.43 12.41 -12.98
C GLN A 44 0.28 12.60 -14.50
N ALA A 45 0.56 13.80 -15.00
CA ALA A 45 0.59 14.09 -16.44
C ALA A 45 1.57 13.19 -17.18
N LYS A 46 2.81 13.06 -16.68
CA LYS A 46 3.82 12.15 -17.24
C LYS A 46 3.30 10.73 -17.41
N LYS A 47 2.60 10.19 -16.41
CA LYS A 47 2.05 8.83 -16.45
C LYS A 47 0.95 8.68 -17.50
N ILE A 48 0.07 9.67 -17.62
CA ILE A 48 -1.06 9.64 -18.56
C ILE A 48 -0.58 9.83 -20.00
N TYR A 49 0.34 10.76 -20.23
CA TYR A 49 0.87 11.04 -21.57
C TYR A 49 2.04 10.12 -21.98
N GLY A 50 2.47 9.20 -21.11
CA GLY A 50 3.52 8.22 -21.40
C GLY A 50 4.90 8.82 -21.68
N THR A 51 5.16 10.08 -21.30
CA THR A 51 6.42 10.75 -21.60
C THR A 51 7.53 10.32 -20.64
N LYS A 52 8.79 10.37 -21.09
CA LYS A 52 9.94 10.04 -20.23
C LYS A 52 10.20 11.08 -19.14
N SER A 53 9.70 12.31 -19.29
CA SER A 53 10.00 13.43 -18.40
C SER A 53 8.74 14.21 -17.99
N ALA A 54 8.69 14.61 -16.72
CA ALA A 54 7.62 15.45 -16.17
C ALA A 54 7.92 16.95 -16.31
N LYS A 55 9.13 17.31 -16.77
CA LYS A 55 9.58 18.70 -16.96
C LYS A 55 8.62 19.51 -17.86
N PRO A 56 8.12 19.00 -19.01
CA PRO A 56 7.23 19.78 -19.89
C PRO A 56 5.88 20.14 -19.26
N PHE A 57 5.48 19.42 -18.21
CA PHE A 57 4.23 19.65 -17.50
C PHE A 57 4.42 20.46 -16.22
N ALA A 58 5.66 20.84 -15.89
CA ALA A 58 5.94 21.62 -14.69
C ALA A 58 5.60 23.11 -14.92
N PRO A 59 5.07 23.81 -13.90
CA PRO A 59 4.74 25.23 -14.01
C PRO A 59 5.95 26.06 -14.45
N GLY A 60 5.77 26.96 -15.41
CA GLY A 60 6.81 27.86 -15.91
C GLY A 60 7.82 27.25 -16.90
N GLN A 61 7.67 25.98 -17.28
CA GLN A 61 8.50 25.34 -18.32
C GLN A 61 7.99 25.58 -19.75
N ASN A 62 6.69 25.89 -19.91
CA ASN A 62 6.13 26.44 -21.14
C ASN A 62 5.97 27.95 -20.96
N LYS A 63 6.99 28.71 -21.32
CA LYS A 63 6.89 30.14 -21.59
C LYS A 63 7.04 30.36 -23.09
#